data_AF-A0A2H0AQF7-F1
#
_entry.id   AF-A0A2H0AQF7-F1
#
_cell.length_a   1.000
_cell.length_b   1.000
_cell.length_c   1.000
_cell.angle_alpha   90.00
_cell.angle_beta   90.00
_cell.angle_gamma   90.00
#
_symmetry.space_group_name_H-M   'P 1'
#
loop_
_entity.id
_entity.type
_entity.pdbx_description
1 polymer ?
#
loop_
_entity_poly.entity_id
_entity_poly.type
_entity_poly.pdbx_seq_one_letter_code
_entity_poly.pdbx_strand_id
1 'polypeptide(L)'
;MVEELREGRRLGFDAPNPEEYVWMRLVNPTSMPSEWLSLDLGPGELAAMALALENRECIVLLDDMLARKTAKAAGLYVWGTLKVLLEGKAQGLTSELSVLIDRLNNAGMWLSQDIRERILVLAGESAMRPSRPI
;
A
#
# COMPACT_ATOMS: atom_id res chain seq x y z
N MET A 1 7.00 -7.77 -9.52
CA MET A 1 5.99 -6.73 -9.73
C MET A 1 5.54 -6.57 -11.19
N VAL A 2 6.31 -6.00 -12.13
CA VAL A 2 5.81 -5.80 -13.52
C VAL A 2 5.41 -7.12 -14.19
N GLU A 3 6.23 -8.16 -14.02
CA GLU A 3 5.92 -9.48 -14.56
C GLU A 3 4.71 -10.13 -13.87
N GLU A 4 4.53 -9.91 -12.56
CA GLU A 4 3.35 -10.40 -11.83
C GLU A 4 2.06 -9.73 -12.34
N LEU A 5 2.10 -8.42 -12.61
CA LEU A 5 0.97 -7.69 -13.19
C LEU A 5 0.66 -8.19 -14.61
N ARG A 6 1.70 -8.44 -15.42
CA ARG A 6 1.56 -9.01 -16.77
C ARG A 6 0.94 -10.40 -16.73
N GLU A 7 1.42 -11.25 -15.83
CA GLU A 7 0.89 -12.60 -15.64
C GLU A 7 -0.56 -12.58 -15.13
N GLY A 8 -0.88 -11.68 -14.20
CA GLY A 8 -2.27 -11.45 -13.75
C GLY A 8 -3.20 -11.11 -14.91
N ARG A 9 -2.80 -10.21 -15.82
CA ARG A 9 -3.56 -9.92 -17.05
C ARG A 9 -3.70 -11.16 -17.94
N ARG A 10 -2.63 -11.93 -18.12
CA ARG A 10 -2.66 -13.16 -18.94
C ARG A 10 -3.66 -14.19 -18.40
N LEU A 11 -3.82 -14.25 -17.08
CA LEU A 11 -4.79 -15.09 -16.38
C LEU A 11 -6.22 -14.50 -16.37
N GLY A 12 -6.44 -13.32 -16.95
CA GLY A 12 -7.75 -12.66 -17.05
C GLY A 12 -8.12 -11.78 -15.86
N PHE A 13 -7.20 -11.51 -14.94
CA PHE A 13 -7.41 -10.53 -13.88
C PHE A 13 -7.31 -9.10 -14.42
N ASP A 14 -8.10 -8.20 -13.82
CA ASP A 14 -8.02 -6.75 -14.08
C ASP A 14 -6.79 -6.15 -13.38
N ALA A 15 -5.62 -6.33 -13.98
CA ALA A 15 -4.34 -5.82 -13.46
C ALA A 15 -3.80 -4.69 -14.35
N PRO A 16 -3.42 -3.53 -13.76
CA PRO A 16 -3.01 -2.35 -14.52
C PRO A 16 -1.70 -2.58 -15.27
N ASN A 17 -1.57 -1.99 -16.45
CA ASN A 17 -0.31 -1.93 -17.19
C ASN A 17 0.45 -0.63 -16.82
N PRO A 18 1.56 -0.70 -16.07
CA PRO A 18 2.29 0.50 -15.65
C PRO A 18 2.80 1.37 -16.80
N GLU A 19 3.05 0.78 -17.97
CA GLU A 19 3.56 1.50 -19.15
C GLU A 19 2.53 2.47 -19.76
N GLU A 20 1.24 2.30 -19.46
CA GLU A 20 0.17 3.18 -19.94
C GLU A 20 0.09 4.49 -19.14
N TYR A 21 0.77 4.58 -17.99
CA TYR A 21 0.73 5.74 -17.12
C TYR A 21 1.98 6.61 -17.31
N VAL A 22 1.83 7.74 -18.00
CA VAL A 22 2.93 8.68 -18.30
C VAL A 22 3.62 9.28 -17.06
N TRP A 23 2.94 9.27 -15.91
CA TRP A 23 3.47 9.76 -14.64
C TRP A 23 4.28 8.68 -13.89
N MET A 24 4.23 7.42 -14.33
CA MET A 24 4.99 6.32 -13.74
C MET A 24 6.32 6.14 -14.44
N ARG A 25 7.35 5.74 -13.68
CA ARG A 25 8.64 5.32 -14.20
C ARG A 25 8.94 3.90 -13.72
N LEU A 26 9.21 3.00 -14.66
CA LEU A 26 9.66 1.65 -14.35
C LEU A 26 11.16 1.66 -14.09
N VAL A 27 11.54 1.22 -12.89
CA VAL A 27 12.94 1.15 -12.44
C VAL A 27 13.16 -0.19 -11.76
N ASN A 28 14.25 -0.87 -12.12
CA ASN A 28 14.72 -2.04 -11.38
C ASN A 28 15.72 -1.58 -10.32
N PRO A 29 15.67 -2.14 -9.10
CA PRO A 29 16.71 -1.86 -8.11
C PRO A 29 18.07 -2.33 -8.63
N THR A 30 19.11 -1.57 -8.34
CA THR A 30 20.49 -1.89 -8.71
C THR A 30 21.12 -2.92 -7.76
N SER A 31 20.65 -2.96 -6.51
CA SER A 31 21.16 -3.86 -5.48
C SER A 31 20.07 -4.27 -4.51
N MET A 32 20.25 -5.43 -3.88
CA MET A 32 19.35 -5.94 -2.85
C MET A 32 20.16 -6.55 -1.70
N PRO A 33 19.85 -6.21 -0.44
CA PRO A 33 20.48 -6.86 0.71
C PRO A 33 20.25 -8.38 0.68
N SER A 34 21.33 -9.16 0.78
CA SER A 34 21.26 -10.62 0.73
C SER A 34 20.44 -11.22 1.88
N GLU A 35 20.39 -10.53 3.02
CA GLU A 35 19.62 -10.90 4.20
C GLU A 35 18.12 -10.96 3.88
N TRP A 36 17.65 -10.11 2.96
CA TRP A 36 16.23 -10.06 2.59
C TRP A 36 15.79 -11.22 1.71
N LEU A 37 16.73 -11.87 1.00
CA LEU A 37 16.45 -13.05 0.17
C LEU A 37 16.01 -14.26 1.01
N SER A 38 16.28 -14.24 2.32
CA SER A 38 15.84 -15.28 3.27
C SER A 38 14.45 -15.01 3.86
N LEU A 39 13.85 -13.85 3.58
CA LEU A 39 12.52 -13.50 4.08
C LEU A 39 11.46 -14.19 3.25
N ASP A 40 10.36 -14.54 3.88
CA ASP A 40 9.15 -15.04 3.23
C ASP A 40 8.38 -13.87 2.58
N LEU A 41 9.03 -13.20 1.63
CA LEU A 41 8.50 -12.07 0.88
C LEU A 41 8.58 -12.35 -0.61
N GLY A 42 7.52 -11.97 -1.32
CA GLY A 42 7.47 -12.08 -2.77
C GLY A 42 8.54 -11.21 -3.44
N PRO A 43 8.97 -11.57 -4.67
CA PRO A 43 9.98 -10.81 -5.40
C PRO A 43 9.53 -9.37 -5.70
N GLY A 44 8.22 -9.11 -5.83
CA GLY A 44 7.67 -7.75 -5.91
C GLY A 44 7.96 -6.89 -4.68
N GLU A 45 7.67 -7.40 -3.48
CA GLU A 45 7.90 -6.70 -2.20
C GLU A 45 9.40 -6.43 -1.99
N LEU A 46 10.24 -7.44 -2.23
CA LEU A 46 11.69 -7.33 -2.12
C LEU A 46 12.24 -6.26 -3.07
N ALA A 47 11.79 -6.24 -4.33
CA ALA A 47 12.21 -5.24 -5.31
C ALA A 47 11.75 -3.82 -4.92
N ALA A 48 10.52 -3.66 -4.42
CA ALA A 48 10.02 -2.37 -3.97
C ALA A 48 10.82 -1.83 -2.78
N MET A 49 11.11 -2.68 -1.81
CA MET A 49 11.95 -2.32 -0.66
C MET A 49 13.38 -1.99 -1.07
N ALA A 50 13.95 -2.73 -2.00
CA ALA A 50 15.31 -2.48 -2.50
C ALA A 50 15.39 -1.13 -3.21
N LEU A 51 14.42 -0.82 -4.06
CA LEU A 51 14.34 0.48 -4.73
C LEU A 51 14.16 1.63 -3.71
N ALA A 52 13.40 1.40 -2.64
CA ALA A 52 13.25 2.38 -1.57
C ALA A 52 14.53 2.60 -0.74
N LEU A 53 15.40 1.60 -0.60
CA LEU A 53 16.73 1.80 0.00
C LEU A 53 17.62 2.71 -0.85
N GLU A 54 17.50 2.60 -2.16
CA GLU A 54 18.24 3.43 -3.11
C GLU A 54 17.70 4.87 -3.17
N ASN A 55 16.44 5.07 -2.78
CA ASN A 55 15.74 6.36 -2.82
C ASN A 55 15.10 6.66 -1.45
N ARG A 56 15.94 6.88 -0.42
CA ARG A 56 15.50 6.91 0.99
C ARG A 56 14.54 8.05 1.35
N GLU A 57 14.47 9.07 0.52
CA GLU A 57 13.51 10.18 0.61
C GLU A 57 12.12 9.80 0.11
N CYS A 58 11.99 8.72 -0.66
CA CYS A 58 10.72 8.25 -1.18
C CYS A 58 9.94 7.45 -0.13
N ILE A 59 8.61 7.47 -0.29
CA ILE A 59 7.70 6.60 0.46
C ILE A 59 7.55 5.29 -0.29
N VAL A 60 7.74 4.16 0.39
CA VAL A 60 7.44 2.83 -0.14
C VAL A 60 6.02 2.41 0.26
N LEU A 61 5.27 1.90 -0.71
CA LEU A 61 3.93 1.34 -0.48
C LEU A 61 4.05 -0.18 -0.32
N LEU A 62 3.61 -0.71 0.83
CA LEU A 62 3.68 -2.15 1.14
C LEU A 62 2.37 -2.59 1.82
N ASP A 63 1.70 -3.60 1.25
CA ASP A 63 0.45 -4.15 1.75
C ASP A 63 0.65 -5.38 2.67
N ASP A 64 1.81 -6.04 2.58
CA ASP A 64 2.19 -7.14 3.46
C ASP A 64 2.71 -6.67 4.84
N MET A 65 2.35 -7.42 5.89
CA MET A 65 2.72 -7.06 7.27
C MET A 65 4.22 -7.30 7.56
N LEU A 66 4.79 -8.38 7.06
CA LEU A 66 6.22 -8.69 7.20
C LEU A 66 7.04 -7.65 6.42
N ALA A 67 6.67 -7.33 5.18
CA ALA A 67 7.34 -6.33 4.36
C ALA A 67 7.36 -4.97 5.06
N ARG A 68 6.20 -4.51 5.58
CA ARG A 68 6.13 -3.26 6.36
C ARG A 68 7.05 -3.25 7.57
N LYS A 69 7.12 -4.36 8.32
CA LYS A 69 7.99 -4.45 9.51
C LYS A 69 9.45 -4.39 9.11
N THR A 70 9.85 -5.17 8.10
CA THR A 70 11.23 -5.22 7.62
C THR A 70 11.67 -3.87 7.05
N ALA A 71 10.86 -3.22 6.22
CA ALA A 71 11.16 -1.91 5.66
C ALA A 71 11.30 -0.83 6.74
N LYS A 72 10.44 -0.83 7.76
CA LYS A 72 10.57 0.08 8.92
C LYS A 72 11.85 -0.18 9.71
N ALA A 73 12.21 -1.45 9.95
CA ALA A 73 13.46 -1.81 10.61
C ALA A 73 14.69 -1.34 9.82
N ALA A 74 14.58 -1.30 8.49
CA ALA A 74 15.60 -0.74 7.59
C ALA A 74 15.58 0.80 7.50
N GLY A 75 14.73 1.49 8.27
CA GLY A 75 14.63 2.95 8.31
C GLY A 75 13.98 3.57 7.08
N LEU A 76 13.09 2.84 6.40
CA LEU A 76 12.32 3.34 5.26
C LEU A 76 10.99 3.99 5.70
N TYR A 77 10.54 4.98 4.93
CA TYR A 77 9.21 5.59 5.10
C TYR A 77 8.16 4.71 4.42
N VAL A 78 7.35 4.02 5.23
CA VAL A 78 6.39 3.02 4.75
C VAL A 78 4.96 3.50 4.88
N TRP A 79 4.22 3.52 3.78
CA TRP A 79 2.77 3.72 3.77
C TRP A 79 2.06 2.43 3.31
N GLY A 80 0.79 2.31 3.72
CA GLY A 80 -0.15 1.36 3.14
C GLY A 80 -1.30 2.12 2.47
N THR A 81 -2.15 1.38 1.76
CA THR A 81 -3.27 1.93 0.96
C THR A 81 -4.14 2.93 1.73
N LEU A 82 -4.52 2.63 2.97
CA LEU A 82 -5.38 3.50 3.77
C LEU A 82 -4.72 4.85 4.12
N LYS A 83 -3.39 4.87 4.31
CA LYS A 83 -2.66 6.12 4.57
C LYS A 83 -2.59 6.98 3.30
N VAL A 84 -2.43 6.36 2.12
CA VAL A 84 -2.52 7.06 0.83
C VAL A 84 -3.87 7.74 0.68
N LEU A 85 -4.96 7.03 0.97
CA LEU A 85 -6.31 7.58 0.87
C LEU A 85 -6.54 8.75 1.85
N LEU A 86 -6.11 8.60 3.11
CA LEU A 86 -6.19 9.66 4.12
C LEU A 86 -5.44 10.91 3.66
N GLU A 87 -4.26 10.75 3.08
CA GLU A 87 -3.47 11.88 2.60
C GLU A 87 -4.09 12.55 1.38
N GLY A 88 -4.65 11.77 0.45
CA GLY A 88 -5.41 12.31 -0.67
C GLY A 88 -6.61 13.12 -0.21
N LYS A 89 -7.32 12.66 0.84
CA LYS A 89 -8.40 13.45 1.45
C LYS A 89 -7.89 14.73 2.11
N ALA A 90 -6.80 14.66 2.87
CA ALA A 90 -6.20 15.85 3.50
C ALA A 90 -5.78 16.92 2.48
N GLN A 91 -5.42 16.48 1.27
CA GLN A 91 -5.08 17.35 0.13
C GLN A 91 -6.31 17.78 -0.70
N GLY A 92 -7.53 17.39 -0.31
CA GLY A 92 -8.76 17.75 -1.02
C GLY A 92 -9.00 16.99 -2.32
N LEU A 93 -8.27 15.88 -2.58
CA LEU A 93 -8.45 15.05 -3.77
C LEU A 93 -9.74 14.20 -3.73
N THR A 94 -10.31 14.03 -2.54
CA THR A 94 -11.61 13.40 -2.34
C THR A 94 -12.33 14.05 -1.16
N SER A 95 -13.65 14.21 -1.28
CA SER A 95 -14.53 14.65 -0.20
C SER A 95 -14.92 13.52 0.75
N GLU A 96 -14.98 12.28 0.24
CA GLU A 96 -15.60 11.13 0.90
C GLU A 96 -14.69 9.90 0.82
N LEU A 97 -13.96 9.64 1.90
CA LEU A 97 -13.08 8.50 2.09
C LEU A 97 -13.88 7.20 2.24
N SER A 98 -15.03 7.25 2.91
CA SER A 98 -15.95 6.12 3.05
C SER A 98 -16.31 5.46 1.72
N VAL A 99 -16.64 6.26 0.70
CA VAL A 99 -16.94 5.76 -0.66
C VAL A 99 -15.76 5.02 -1.27
N LEU A 100 -14.54 5.52 -1.08
CA LEU A 100 -13.33 4.85 -1.59
C LEU A 100 -13.03 3.55 -0.83
N ILE A 101 -13.24 3.53 0.49
CA ILE A 101 -13.10 2.32 1.31
C ILE A 101 -14.11 1.26 0.86
N ASP A 102 -15.37 1.64 0.62
CA ASP A 102 -16.39 0.71 0.15
C ASP A 102 -16.05 0.15 -1.24
N ARG A 103 -15.48 0.97 -2.14
CA ARG A 103 -14.96 0.48 -3.43
C ARG A 103 -13.84 -0.53 -3.25
N LEU A 104 -12.88 -0.28 -2.35
CA LEU A 104 -11.80 -1.23 -2.08
C LEU A 104 -12.33 -2.54 -1.49
N ASN A 105 -13.29 -2.47 -0.57
CA ASN A 105 -13.95 -3.66 -0.01
C ASN A 105 -14.67 -4.47 -1.10
N ASN A 106 -15.41 -3.81 -1.98
CA ASN A 106 -16.09 -4.46 -3.10
C ASN A 106 -15.11 -5.05 -4.13
N ALA A 107 -13.91 -4.50 -4.23
CA ALA A 107 -12.81 -5.03 -5.04
C ALA A 107 -12.02 -6.16 -4.33
N GLY A 108 -12.43 -6.58 -3.14
CA GLY A 108 -11.85 -7.73 -2.42
C GLY A 108 -10.84 -7.37 -1.33
N MET A 109 -10.56 -6.09 -1.06
CA MET A 109 -9.73 -5.71 0.08
C MET A 109 -10.49 -5.95 1.38
N TRP A 110 -9.98 -6.79 2.26
CA TRP A 110 -10.61 -7.01 3.56
C TRP A 110 -10.19 -5.95 4.58
N LEU A 111 -11.16 -5.32 5.23
CA LEU A 111 -10.94 -4.35 6.30
C LEU A 111 -11.85 -4.70 7.48
N SER A 112 -11.27 -4.86 8.68
CA SER A 112 -12.09 -5.05 9.87
C SER A 112 -12.93 -3.81 10.17
N GLN A 113 -14.07 -4.00 10.81
CA GLN A 113 -14.95 -2.90 11.21
C GLN A 113 -14.21 -1.87 12.09
N ASP A 114 -13.36 -2.34 13.00
CA ASP A 114 -12.57 -1.46 13.88
C ASP A 114 -11.60 -0.57 13.10
N ILE A 115 -10.91 -1.13 12.10
CA ILE A 115 -9.99 -0.34 11.26
C ILE A 115 -10.79 0.63 10.40
N ARG A 116 -11.92 0.19 9.82
CA ARG A 116 -12.81 1.07 9.05
C ARG A 116 -13.24 2.27 9.88
N GLU A 117 -13.80 2.04 11.07
CA GLU A 117 -14.26 3.10 11.96
C GLU A 117 -13.13 4.05 12.35
N ARG A 118 -11.96 3.52 12.71
CA ARG A 118 -10.78 4.33 13.04
C ARG A 118 -10.35 5.22 11.88
N ILE A 119 -10.33 4.68 10.66
CA ILE A 119 -9.96 5.46 9.47
C ILE A 119 -10.98 6.56 9.18
N LEU A 120 -12.28 6.28 9.34
CA LEU A 120 -13.33 7.30 9.14
C LEU A 120 -13.27 8.40 10.21
N VAL A 121 -12.91 8.08 11.44
CA VAL A 121 -12.65 9.09 12.49
C VAL A 121 -11.44 9.96 12.10
N LEU A 122 -10.34 9.35 11.66
CA LEU A 122 -9.16 10.08 11.19
C LEU A 122 -9.46 10.96 9.95
N ALA A 123 -10.43 10.55 9.14
CA ALA A 123 -10.91 11.29 7.98
C ALA A 123 -11.90 12.42 8.33
N GLY A 124 -12.32 12.55 9.59
CA GLY A 124 -13.36 13.49 10.01
C GLY A 124 -14.76 13.14 9.53
N GLU A 125 -15.00 11.89 9.13
CA GLU A 125 -16.30 11.40 8.63
C GLU A 125 -17.15 10.70 9.70
N SER A 126 -16.56 10.38 10.85
CA SER A 126 -17.26 9.76 11.97
C SER A 126 -16.75 10.32 13.30
N ALA A 127 -17.59 10.27 14.33
CA ALA A 127 -17.21 10.59 15.69
C ALA A 127 -16.61 9.36 16.39
N MET A 128 -15.63 9.59 17.27
CA MET A 128 -15.08 8.55 18.14
C MET A 128 -16.20 7.96 19.01
N ARG A 129 -16.51 6.67 18.86
CA ARG A 129 -17.45 6.00 19.77
C ARG A 129 -16.72 5.67 21.08
N PRO A 130 -17.32 5.93 22.26
CA PRO A 130 -16.72 5.51 23.52
C PRO A 130 -16.57 3.99 23.56
N SER A 131 -15.43 3.52 24.05
CA SER A 131 -15.11 2.09 24.18
C SER A 131 -16.23 1.38 24.94
N ARG A 132 -16.79 0.31 24.37
CA ARG A 132 -17.73 -0.56 25.10
C ARG A 132 -16.95 -1.18 26.27
N PRO A 133 -17.42 -1.05 27.53
CA PRO A 133 -16.77 -1.74 28.64
C PRO A 133 -16.84 -3.25 28.39
N ILE A 134 -15.73 -3.92 28.72
CA ILE A 134 -15.56 -5.38 28.68
C ILE A 134 -16.47 -6.02 29.72
#